data_AF-A0A3C1L0T8-F1
#
_entry.id   AF-A0A3C1L0T8-F1
#
_cell.length_a   1.000
_cell.length_b   1.000
_cell.length_c   1.000
_cell.angle_alpha   90.00
_cell.angle_beta   90.00
_cell.angle_gamma   90.00
#
_symmetry.space_group_name_H-M   'P 1'
#
loop_
_entity.id
_entity.type
_entity.pdbx_description
1 polymer ?
#
loop_
_entity_poly.entity_id
_entity_poly.type
_entity_poly.pdbx_seq_one_letter_code
_entity_poly.pdbx_strand_id
1 'polypeptide(L)'
;MTSTSETTSRRRPCTHHLVLWLCLVATALGCAEQRDPIDRVQPYALKKSDFQDQWYYQRTVVDVPAANGFTFVGNTDHSGLQKIKFDIQEKFLFVRRNVELIKNGDDKAAKGEDYEGEVVAAFPIIKHFDVRRSYNPTTGEEVNVLEENAIDRAWHEREYMRVDWSKNNVTNYQLDFEAASIEAVPYYPQETSKGEPNPDAPLFEFDKANPYFDITSKIFAKAGTVEYASYGQIPVCWLIGEETSECGAGEYAIRHSFAKIDPNHQYVPRPYKGGETDMFGYFTSDRMVYDAKLGIKQQNKERYLNRHNIWQNWTNPDGTLIPEAQRLPRPITYHVNRDFPDDLLPVARKVAAQWNKVFKDAVQATGNPFTGDMFVLCENNPVREGDPASCGGAGTSPRLGDIRYS
;
A
#
# COMPACT_ATOMS: atom_id res chain seq x y z
N MET A 1 -74.16 56.17 24.75
CA MET A 1 -74.92 55.93 23.49
C MET A 1 -74.90 57.23 22.71
N THR A 2 -74.46 57.17 21.43
CA THR A 2 -74.77 58.06 20.29
C THR A 2 -74.67 59.59 20.49
N SER A 3 -74.17 60.45 19.60
CA SER A 3 -73.64 60.45 18.24
C SER A 3 -73.58 61.95 17.87
N THR A 4 -72.55 62.40 17.12
CA THR A 4 -72.52 63.57 16.19
C THR A 4 -72.81 64.99 16.77
N SER A 5 -72.22 66.12 16.37
CA SER A 5 -71.38 66.56 15.24
C SER A 5 -70.91 68.03 15.48
N GLU A 6 -69.74 68.41 14.93
CA GLU A 6 -69.32 69.74 14.38
C GLU A 6 -69.47 71.04 15.23
N THR A 7 -68.58 72.04 15.25
CA THR A 7 -67.84 72.71 14.15
C THR A 7 -66.76 73.68 14.70
N THR A 8 -65.70 73.87 13.89
CA THR A 8 -64.62 74.90 13.77
C THR A 8 -64.57 76.23 14.58
N SER A 9 -63.34 76.63 14.96
CA SER A 9 -62.85 78.04 14.95
C SER A 9 -61.30 78.15 14.93
N ARG A 10 -60.78 79.27 14.40
CA ARG A 10 -59.40 79.61 13.96
C ARG A 10 -58.41 79.99 15.09
N ARG A 11 -57.08 79.79 14.88
CA ARG A 11 -55.99 80.82 14.69
C ARG A 11 -54.56 80.26 14.99
N ARG A 12 -53.56 80.92 14.36
CA ARG A 12 -52.09 80.69 14.14
C ARG A 12 -51.18 80.74 15.41
N PRO A 13 -49.82 80.87 15.34
CA PRO A 13 -48.69 80.09 14.73
C PRO A 13 -47.52 79.85 15.75
N CYS A 14 -46.36 79.31 15.29
CA CYS A 14 -44.96 79.31 15.86
C CYS A 14 -44.38 77.87 15.84
N THR A 15 -43.10 77.53 15.61
CA THR A 15 -41.82 78.19 15.29
C THR A 15 -40.81 77.07 14.93
N HIS A 16 -39.77 77.41 14.17
CA HIS A 16 -38.52 76.72 13.84
C HIS A 16 -38.11 75.42 14.56
N HIS A 17 -37.61 74.42 13.80
CA HIS A 17 -36.37 73.70 14.17
C HIS A 17 -35.54 73.24 12.95
N LEU A 18 -34.25 73.49 13.12
CA LEU A 18 -33.03 73.24 12.35
C LEU A 18 -32.72 71.74 12.18
N VAL A 19 -32.31 71.26 11.00
CA VAL A 19 -31.53 70.01 10.87
C VAL A 19 -30.42 70.17 9.84
N LEU A 20 -29.21 70.00 10.34
CA LEU A 20 -27.88 70.04 9.72
C LEU A 20 -27.66 68.80 8.82
N TRP A 21 -27.22 68.97 7.58
CA TRP A 21 -26.73 67.88 6.73
C TRP A 21 -25.23 67.67 6.95
N LEU A 22 -24.86 66.56 7.58
CA LEU A 22 -23.47 66.08 7.71
C LEU A 22 -23.25 65.02 6.62
N CYS A 23 -22.47 65.35 5.59
CA CYS A 23 -22.02 64.38 4.59
C CYS A 23 -21.05 63.38 5.22
N LEU A 24 -21.54 62.18 5.53
CA LEU A 24 -20.72 61.04 5.92
C LEU A 24 -20.05 60.47 4.67
N VAL A 25 -18.73 60.57 4.61
CA VAL A 25 -17.88 59.82 3.69
C VAL A 25 -17.97 58.35 4.08
N ALA A 26 -18.82 57.59 3.39
CA ALA A 26 -18.81 56.13 3.45
C ALA A 26 -17.63 55.62 2.61
N THR A 27 -16.47 55.46 3.24
CA THR A 27 -15.40 54.62 2.71
C THR A 27 -15.94 53.19 2.67
N ALA A 28 -16.32 52.76 1.47
CA ALA A 28 -16.59 51.37 1.17
C ALA A 28 -15.30 50.57 1.43
N LEU A 29 -15.21 49.96 2.61
CA LEU A 29 -14.38 48.78 2.84
C LEU A 29 -14.95 47.67 1.96
N GLY A 30 -14.56 47.67 0.69
CA GLY A 30 -14.69 46.51 -0.17
C GLY A 30 -13.80 45.42 0.42
N CYS A 31 -14.41 44.51 1.18
CA CYS A 31 -13.81 43.21 1.44
C CYS A 31 -13.67 42.52 0.07
N ALA A 32 -12.54 42.73 -0.59
CA ALA A 32 -12.10 41.87 -1.67
C ALA A 32 -11.76 40.53 -1.01
N GLU A 33 -12.78 39.66 -0.89
CA GLU A 33 -12.60 38.30 -0.43
C GLU A 33 -11.63 37.62 -1.40
N GLN A 34 -10.44 37.30 -0.91
CA GLN A 34 -9.39 36.66 -1.70
C GLN A 34 -9.92 35.29 -2.12
N ARG A 35 -10.33 35.19 -3.39
CA ARG A 35 -10.83 33.94 -3.96
C ARG A 35 -9.78 32.85 -3.83
N ASP A 36 -10.23 31.64 -3.51
CA ASP A 36 -9.40 30.46 -3.55
C ASP A 36 -8.66 30.38 -4.90
N PRO A 37 -7.39 29.94 -4.90
CA PRO A 37 -6.62 29.81 -6.13
C PRO A 37 -7.26 28.78 -7.05
N ILE A 38 -7.21 29.04 -8.36
CA ILE A 38 -7.57 28.04 -9.36
C ILE A 38 -6.47 26.99 -9.36
N ASP A 39 -6.79 25.78 -8.93
CA ASP A 39 -5.85 24.67 -8.90
C ASP A 39 -5.74 23.99 -10.27
N ARG A 40 -4.54 23.99 -10.87
CA ARG A 40 -4.23 23.28 -12.11
C ARG A 40 -3.28 22.10 -11.90
N VAL A 41 -2.94 21.77 -10.66
CA VAL A 41 -2.12 20.62 -10.31
C VAL A 41 -2.84 19.35 -10.75
N GLN A 42 -2.15 18.46 -11.45
CA GLN A 42 -2.74 17.23 -11.93
C GLN A 42 -2.77 16.18 -10.80
N PRO A 43 -3.76 15.26 -10.78
CA PRO A 43 -3.82 14.16 -9.80
C PRO A 43 -2.50 13.38 -9.70
N TYR A 44 -2.20 12.74 -8.56
CA TYR A 44 -0.92 12.05 -8.33
C TYR A 44 0.32 12.95 -8.35
N ALA A 45 0.19 14.15 -7.79
CA ALA A 45 1.34 14.94 -7.35
C ALA A 45 1.92 14.30 -6.07
N LEU A 46 2.94 13.46 -6.22
CA LEU A 46 3.50 12.68 -5.12
C LEU A 46 4.58 13.49 -4.42
N LYS A 47 4.47 13.70 -3.09
CA LYS A 47 5.54 14.35 -2.32
C LYS A 47 6.69 13.38 -2.17
N LYS A 48 7.92 13.86 -2.42
CA LYS A 48 9.11 13.03 -2.25
C LYS A 48 9.33 12.61 -0.79
N SER A 49 8.90 13.43 0.16
CA SER A 49 8.96 13.12 1.60
C SER A 49 8.19 11.86 1.97
N ASP A 50 7.14 11.52 1.21
CA ASP A 50 6.30 10.35 1.48
C ASP A 50 7.08 9.05 1.23
N PHE A 51 8.14 9.09 0.42
CA PHE A 51 8.97 7.92 0.07
C PHE A 51 10.21 7.75 0.97
N GLN A 52 10.34 8.57 2.02
CA GLN A 52 11.42 8.44 3.00
C GLN A 52 11.25 7.19 3.88
N ASP A 53 12.31 6.83 4.58
CA ASP A 53 12.42 5.66 5.47
C ASP A 53 12.35 4.30 4.76
N GLN A 54 12.12 3.24 5.54
CA GLN A 54 12.03 1.87 5.05
C GLN A 54 10.58 1.47 4.83
N TRP A 55 10.38 0.65 3.79
CA TRP A 55 9.08 0.12 3.42
C TRP A 55 9.14 -1.40 3.29
N TYR A 56 8.01 -2.05 3.54
CA TYR A 56 7.75 -3.40 3.10
C TYR A 56 7.28 -3.39 1.65
N TYR A 57 7.71 -4.38 0.89
CA TYR A 57 7.34 -4.57 -0.51
C TYR A 57 7.05 -6.05 -0.80
N GLN A 58 5.96 -6.31 -1.50
CA GLN A 58 5.61 -7.63 -2.01
C GLN A 58 4.89 -7.51 -3.35
N ARG A 59 5.14 -8.47 -4.23
CA ARG A 59 4.37 -8.66 -5.46
C ARG A 59 3.36 -9.78 -5.28
N THR A 60 2.18 -9.58 -5.86
CA THR A 60 1.11 -10.58 -5.90
C THR A 60 0.54 -10.65 -7.31
N VAL A 61 0.38 -11.87 -7.85
CA VAL A 61 -0.37 -12.09 -9.08
C VAL A 61 -1.86 -11.92 -8.79
N VAL A 62 -2.51 -10.98 -9.47
CA VAL A 62 -3.93 -10.65 -9.24
C VAL A 62 -4.85 -11.03 -10.39
N ASP A 63 -4.29 -11.27 -11.57
CA ASP A 63 -5.04 -11.75 -12.73
C ASP A 63 -4.16 -12.62 -13.64
N VAL A 64 -4.77 -13.66 -14.23
CA VAL A 64 -4.15 -14.61 -15.15
C VAL A 64 -5.17 -15.07 -16.19
N PRO A 65 -4.74 -15.49 -17.40
CA PRO A 65 -5.62 -16.16 -18.35
C PRO A 65 -6.18 -17.45 -17.74
N ALA A 66 -7.42 -17.81 -18.05
CA ALA A 66 -8.05 -19.00 -17.47
C ALA A 66 -7.34 -20.31 -17.82
N ALA A 67 -6.68 -20.37 -18.98
CA ALA A 67 -5.92 -21.52 -19.46
C ALA A 67 -4.42 -21.42 -19.15
N ASN A 68 -3.98 -20.47 -18.32
CA ASN A 68 -2.59 -20.43 -17.87
C ASN A 68 -2.28 -21.64 -16.99
N GLY A 69 -1.06 -22.17 -17.08
CA GLY A 69 -0.54 -22.98 -15.98
C GLY A 69 0.98 -22.95 -15.78
N PHE A 70 1.48 -21.74 -15.59
CA PHE A 70 2.75 -21.45 -14.93
C PHE A 70 2.53 -20.68 -13.60
N THR A 71 1.36 -20.08 -13.37
CA THR A 71 1.06 -19.34 -12.12
C THR A 71 -0.41 -19.39 -11.74
N PHE A 72 -0.78 -18.77 -10.63
CA PHE A 72 -2.16 -18.63 -10.18
C PHE A 72 -2.38 -17.31 -9.45
N VAL A 73 -3.64 -16.87 -9.41
CA VAL A 73 -4.07 -15.69 -8.65
C VAL A 73 -3.77 -15.91 -7.16
N GLY A 74 -3.04 -14.98 -6.54
CA GLY A 74 -2.57 -15.08 -5.16
C GLY A 74 -1.15 -15.63 -5.02
N ASN A 75 -0.48 -16.00 -6.11
CA ASN A 75 0.95 -16.31 -6.05
C ASN A 75 1.75 -15.04 -5.70
N THR A 76 2.70 -15.16 -4.78
CA THR A 76 3.51 -14.05 -4.28
C THR A 76 5.00 -14.39 -4.33
N ASP A 77 5.86 -13.41 -4.04
CA ASP A 77 7.31 -13.65 -3.99
C ASP A 77 7.64 -14.77 -2.99
N HIS A 78 8.25 -15.87 -3.45
CA HIS A 78 8.58 -17.03 -2.59
C HIS A 78 9.60 -16.68 -1.51
N SER A 79 10.41 -15.64 -1.75
CA SER A 79 11.33 -15.05 -0.77
C SER A 79 10.64 -14.19 0.30
N GLY A 80 9.31 -14.05 0.23
CA GLY A 80 8.48 -13.32 1.16
C GLY A 80 8.56 -11.80 1.04
N LEU A 81 8.06 -11.13 2.07
CA LEU A 81 8.02 -9.68 2.22
C LEU A 81 9.45 -9.09 2.25
N GLN A 82 9.76 -8.18 1.34
CA GLN A 82 11.06 -7.52 1.28
C GLN A 82 11.07 -6.21 2.07
N LYS A 83 12.21 -5.88 2.69
CA LYS A 83 12.47 -4.54 3.19
C LYS A 83 13.17 -3.73 2.10
N ILE A 84 12.61 -2.58 1.74
CA ILE A 84 13.12 -1.73 0.67
C ILE A 84 13.34 -0.29 1.13
N LYS A 85 14.10 0.46 0.33
CA LYS A 85 14.20 1.92 0.34
C LYS A 85 13.93 2.44 -1.07
N PHE A 86 13.37 3.64 -1.18
CA PHE A 86 13.22 4.31 -2.47
C PHE A 86 14.48 5.13 -2.77
N ASP A 87 14.94 5.06 -4.01
CA ASP A 87 16.03 5.86 -4.57
C ASP A 87 15.44 6.72 -5.70
N ILE A 88 15.24 8.01 -5.39
CA ILE A 88 14.63 8.99 -6.30
C ILE A 88 15.73 9.63 -7.14
N GLN A 89 15.80 9.25 -8.41
CA GLN A 89 16.70 9.82 -9.41
C GLN A 89 15.93 10.79 -10.32
N GLU A 90 16.63 11.51 -11.21
CA GLU A 90 15.97 12.49 -12.10
C GLU A 90 14.92 11.86 -13.03
N LYS A 91 15.14 10.62 -13.47
CA LYS A 91 14.30 9.93 -14.48
C LYS A 91 13.68 8.63 -13.98
N PHE A 92 14.03 8.17 -12.79
CA PHE A 92 13.58 6.90 -12.27
C PHE A 92 13.36 6.96 -10.76
N LEU A 93 12.27 6.34 -10.33
CA LEU A 93 12.05 5.90 -8.96
C LEU A 93 12.50 4.45 -8.88
N PHE A 94 13.65 4.21 -8.26
CA PHE A 94 14.13 2.87 -7.99
C PHE A 94 13.62 2.39 -6.62
N VAL A 95 13.23 1.13 -6.56
CA VAL A 95 12.92 0.41 -5.32
C VAL A 95 14.07 -0.54 -5.07
N ARG A 96 14.81 -0.33 -3.98
CA ARG A 96 16.03 -1.09 -3.67
C ARG A 96 15.84 -1.94 -2.43
N ARG A 97 16.17 -3.23 -2.50
CA ARG A 97 16.18 -4.11 -1.33
C ARG A 97 17.21 -3.59 -0.34
N ASN A 98 16.78 -3.29 0.88
CA ASN A 98 17.62 -2.68 1.93
C ASN A 98 18.32 -3.71 2.83
N VAL A 99 18.36 -4.97 2.40
CA VAL A 99 19.07 -6.06 3.07
C VAL A 99 19.86 -6.88 2.06
N GLU A 100 21.05 -7.33 2.46
CA GLU A 100 21.83 -8.27 1.66
C GLU A 100 21.07 -9.60 1.53
N LEU A 101 21.06 -10.17 0.32
CA LEU A 101 20.43 -11.48 0.05
C LEU A 101 21.11 -12.57 0.88
N ILE A 102 22.45 -12.57 0.84
CA ILE A 102 23.30 -13.39 1.70
C ILE A 102 23.89 -12.45 2.74
N LYS A 103 23.60 -12.68 4.01
CA LYS A 103 24.08 -11.83 5.10
C LYS A 103 25.61 -11.88 5.15
N ASN A 104 26.25 -10.72 5.25
CA ASN A 104 27.70 -10.50 5.20
C ASN A 104 28.33 -10.84 3.84
N GLY A 105 27.54 -11.00 2.78
CA GLY A 105 28.03 -11.42 1.46
C GLY A 105 28.87 -10.34 0.78
N ASP A 106 28.40 -9.10 0.84
CA ASP A 106 29.11 -7.95 0.22
C ASP A 106 30.07 -7.27 1.21
N ASP A 107 29.92 -7.60 2.50
CA ASP A 107 30.75 -7.12 3.61
C ASP A 107 30.74 -5.58 3.72
N LYS A 108 29.69 -4.92 3.19
CA LYS A 108 29.58 -3.46 3.09
C LYS A 108 29.45 -2.82 4.46
N ALA A 109 28.59 -3.38 5.31
CA ALA A 109 28.40 -2.91 6.68
C ALA A 109 29.70 -3.00 7.51
N ALA A 110 30.51 -4.05 7.34
CA ALA A 110 31.79 -4.18 8.05
C ALA A 110 32.85 -3.19 7.55
N LYS A 111 32.75 -2.76 6.28
CA LYS A 111 33.61 -1.75 5.66
C LYS A 111 33.13 -0.31 5.91
N GLY A 112 32.01 -0.13 6.60
CA GLY A 112 31.40 1.19 6.79
C GLY A 112 30.87 1.80 5.48
N GLU A 113 30.61 0.98 4.46
CA GLU A 113 30.06 1.39 3.19
C GLU A 113 28.53 1.21 3.17
N ASP A 114 27.82 2.14 2.53
CA ASP A 114 26.39 2.02 2.35
C ASP A 114 26.06 0.88 1.36
N TYR A 115 25.16 -0.01 1.79
CA TYR A 115 24.61 -1.02 0.91
C TYR A 115 23.55 -0.37 0.00
N GLU A 116 23.84 -0.28 -1.29
CA GLU A 116 22.91 0.25 -2.29
C GLU A 116 21.69 -0.65 -2.46
N GLY A 117 21.89 -1.97 -2.47
CA GLY A 117 20.81 -2.94 -2.65
C GLY A 117 20.45 -3.22 -4.10
N GLU A 118 19.95 -4.44 -4.34
CA GLU A 118 19.39 -4.86 -5.61
C GLU A 118 18.14 -4.03 -5.94
N VAL A 119 18.01 -3.59 -7.19
CA VAL A 119 16.81 -2.91 -7.69
C VAL A 119 15.73 -3.97 -7.95
N VAL A 120 14.64 -3.91 -7.20
CA VAL A 120 13.51 -4.87 -7.24
C VAL A 120 12.27 -4.31 -7.95
N ALA A 121 12.22 -2.99 -8.15
CA ALA A 121 11.30 -2.32 -9.07
C ALA A 121 11.91 -1.00 -9.58
N ALA A 122 11.51 -0.57 -10.76
CA ALA A 122 11.97 0.69 -11.36
C ALA A 122 10.84 1.32 -12.18
N PHE A 123 10.40 2.51 -11.75
CA PHE A 123 9.32 3.26 -12.40
C PHE A 123 9.87 4.56 -13.00
N PRO A 124 9.58 4.88 -14.27
CA PRO A 124 10.01 6.15 -14.85
C PRO A 124 9.40 7.35 -14.12
N ILE A 125 10.17 8.43 -13.98
CA ILE A 125 9.67 9.72 -13.49
C ILE A 125 9.46 10.64 -14.69
N ILE A 126 8.22 11.11 -14.84
CA ILE A 126 7.80 12.03 -15.91
C ILE A 126 8.42 13.41 -15.66
N LYS A 127 8.29 13.92 -14.43
CA LYS A 127 8.87 15.20 -14.02
C LYS A 127 8.93 15.36 -12.50
N HIS A 128 9.85 16.21 -12.06
CA HIS A 128 9.89 16.79 -10.72
C HIS A 128 9.37 18.22 -10.77
N PHE A 129 8.58 18.64 -9.79
CA PHE A 129 7.95 19.96 -9.79
C PHE A 129 7.63 20.44 -8.38
N ASP A 130 7.37 21.74 -8.27
CA ASP A 130 6.80 22.37 -7.09
C ASP A 130 5.36 22.80 -7.38
N VAL A 131 4.52 22.75 -6.35
CA VAL A 131 3.19 23.35 -6.40
C VAL A 131 3.29 24.76 -5.86
N ARG A 132 3.15 25.76 -6.75
CA ARG A 132 3.25 27.18 -6.37
C ARG A 132 2.29 28.04 -7.17
N ARG A 133 2.06 29.28 -6.70
CA ARG A 133 1.34 30.29 -7.48
C ARG A 133 2.16 30.61 -8.73
N SER A 134 1.49 30.55 -9.88
CA SER A 134 2.05 31.05 -11.14
C SER A 134 2.30 32.55 -11.02
N TYR A 135 3.29 33.04 -11.76
CA TYR A 135 3.69 34.44 -11.70
C TYR A 135 4.11 34.94 -13.08
N ASN A 136 4.04 36.26 -13.28
CA ASN A 136 4.58 36.86 -14.48
C ASN A 136 6.12 36.82 -14.43
N PRO A 137 6.81 36.11 -15.34
CA PRO A 137 8.26 35.96 -15.28
C PRO A 137 9.03 37.27 -15.48
N THR A 138 8.38 38.32 -16.00
CA THR A 138 8.99 39.64 -16.21
C THR A 138 8.88 40.53 -14.97
N THR A 139 7.76 40.46 -14.24
CA THR A 139 7.48 41.37 -13.10
C THR A 139 7.55 40.70 -11.74
N GLY A 140 7.48 39.37 -11.67
CA GLY A 140 7.40 38.60 -10.43
C GLY A 140 6.02 38.61 -9.77
N GLU A 141 5.02 39.26 -10.35
CA GLU A 141 3.68 39.36 -9.78
C GLU A 141 2.97 38.01 -9.85
N GLU A 142 2.53 37.48 -8.70
CA GLU A 142 1.79 36.24 -8.60
C GLU A 142 0.35 36.40 -9.09
N VAL A 143 -0.17 35.40 -9.79
CA VAL A 143 -1.57 35.33 -10.19
C VAL A 143 -2.31 34.25 -9.38
N ASN A 144 -3.64 34.31 -9.36
CA ASN A 144 -4.47 33.42 -8.54
C ASN A 144 -4.66 32.02 -9.16
N VAL A 145 -3.57 31.40 -9.61
CA VAL A 145 -3.56 30.06 -10.22
C VAL A 145 -2.38 29.28 -9.65
N LEU A 146 -2.66 28.12 -9.03
CA LEU A 146 -1.64 27.16 -8.62
C LEU A 146 -1.25 26.28 -9.81
N GLU A 147 0.05 26.09 -10.01
CA GLU A 147 0.58 25.28 -11.11
C GLU A 147 1.77 24.42 -10.68
N GLU A 148 2.13 23.48 -11.56
CA GLU A 148 3.29 22.60 -11.40
C GLU A 148 4.53 23.26 -12.02
N ASN A 149 5.33 23.97 -11.22
CA ASN A 149 6.56 24.58 -11.68
C ASN A 149 7.70 23.56 -11.73
N ALA A 150 8.24 23.33 -12.94
CA ALA A 150 9.33 22.37 -13.18
C ALA A 150 10.59 23.05 -13.76
N ILE A 151 10.79 24.34 -13.50
CA ILE A 151 11.87 25.13 -14.12
C ILE A 151 12.69 25.95 -13.13
N ASP A 152 12.13 26.42 -12.02
CA ASP A 152 12.79 27.41 -11.15
C ASP A 152 13.90 26.84 -10.28
N ARG A 153 13.74 25.58 -9.83
CA ARG A 153 14.69 24.88 -8.95
C ARG A 153 15.26 23.64 -9.60
N ALA A 154 16.40 23.13 -9.15
CA ALA A 154 16.92 21.87 -9.66
C ALA A 154 15.98 20.70 -9.31
N TRP A 155 15.96 19.64 -10.13
CA TRP A 155 14.99 18.55 -9.96
C TRP A 155 15.00 17.93 -8.55
N HIS A 156 16.16 17.84 -7.91
CA HIS A 156 16.34 17.23 -6.59
C HIS A 156 15.83 18.12 -5.45
N GLU A 157 15.79 19.44 -5.64
CA GLU A 157 15.31 20.43 -4.66
C GLU A 157 13.79 20.58 -4.64
N ARG A 158 13.11 20.12 -5.70
CA ARG A 158 11.66 20.19 -5.86
C ARG A 158 10.95 19.21 -4.93
N GLU A 159 9.78 19.60 -4.42
CA GLU A 159 9.03 18.85 -3.40
C GLU A 159 8.27 17.65 -3.99
N TYR A 160 7.75 17.77 -5.21
CA TYR A 160 6.89 16.77 -5.83
C TYR A 160 7.56 16.06 -7.01
N MET A 161 7.05 14.87 -7.30
CA MET A 161 7.36 14.11 -8.50
C MET A 161 6.11 13.48 -9.09
N ARG A 162 6.17 13.21 -10.39
CA ARG A 162 5.15 12.48 -11.13
C ARG A 162 5.77 11.22 -11.71
N VAL A 163 5.29 10.08 -11.27
CA VAL A 163 5.80 8.76 -11.65
C VAL A 163 4.87 8.16 -12.71
N ASP A 164 5.46 7.55 -13.73
CA ASP A 164 4.76 6.71 -14.69
C ASP A 164 4.64 5.29 -14.11
N TRP A 165 3.45 4.96 -13.62
CA TRP A 165 3.15 3.66 -13.02
C TRP A 165 2.77 2.60 -14.05
N SER A 166 2.77 2.91 -15.34
CA SER A 166 2.25 2.02 -16.38
C SER A 166 3.03 0.73 -16.54
N LYS A 167 4.32 0.74 -16.20
CA LYS A 167 5.19 -0.43 -16.28
C LYS A 167 6.25 -0.41 -15.19
N ASN A 168 6.57 -1.59 -14.70
CA ASN A 168 7.78 -1.82 -13.92
C ASN A 168 8.89 -2.27 -14.87
N ASN A 169 10.01 -1.54 -14.93
CA ASN A 169 11.14 -1.90 -15.79
C ASN A 169 12.00 -3.04 -15.21
N VAL A 170 11.76 -3.45 -13.96
CA VAL A 170 12.37 -4.67 -13.40
C VAL A 170 11.40 -5.83 -13.56
N THR A 171 11.72 -6.71 -14.51
CA THR A 171 10.96 -7.94 -14.78
C THR A 171 11.54 -9.18 -14.10
N ASN A 172 12.60 -9.03 -13.30
CA ASN A 172 13.28 -10.16 -12.65
C ASN A 172 12.37 -10.88 -11.63
N TYR A 173 12.26 -12.20 -11.76
CA TYR A 173 11.25 -13.03 -11.11
C TYR A 173 11.79 -13.60 -9.79
N GLN A 174 11.12 -13.27 -8.68
CA GLN A 174 11.15 -14.11 -7.47
C GLN A 174 9.77 -14.75 -7.23
N LEU A 175 8.95 -14.80 -8.30
CA LEU A 175 7.59 -15.32 -8.31
C LEU A 175 7.51 -16.80 -8.73
N ASP A 176 8.62 -17.55 -8.68
CA ASP A 176 8.72 -18.98 -9.05
C ASP A 176 8.25 -19.33 -10.48
N PHE A 177 8.34 -18.40 -11.44
CA PHE A 177 8.05 -18.71 -12.85
C PHE A 177 9.29 -19.19 -13.58
N GLU A 178 9.27 -20.42 -14.09
CA GLU A 178 10.19 -20.86 -15.14
C GLU A 178 9.76 -20.24 -16.50
N ALA A 179 9.92 -18.92 -16.63
CA ALA A 179 9.61 -18.20 -17.86
C ALA A 179 10.83 -18.11 -18.79
N ALA A 180 10.64 -18.41 -20.09
CA ALA A 180 11.68 -18.21 -21.11
C ALA A 180 11.90 -16.71 -21.39
N SER A 181 10.83 -15.92 -21.32
CA SER A 181 10.84 -14.49 -21.61
C SER A 181 9.76 -13.79 -20.79
N ILE A 182 10.10 -12.61 -20.25
CA ILE A 182 9.18 -11.72 -19.55
C ILE A 182 9.37 -10.31 -20.08
N GLU A 183 8.28 -9.69 -20.49
CA GLU A 183 8.26 -8.32 -21.03
C GLU A 183 7.23 -7.48 -20.27
N ALA A 184 7.64 -6.28 -19.85
CA ALA A 184 6.73 -5.34 -19.21
C ALA A 184 5.82 -4.67 -20.24
N VAL A 185 4.52 -4.59 -19.93
CA VAL A 185 3.50 -4.02 -20.81
C VAL A 185 2.96 -2.74 -20.17
N PRO A 186 2.97 -1.59 -20.87
CA PRO A 186 2.32 -0.39 -20.37
C PRO A 186 0.83 -0.64 -20.12
N TYR A 187 0.39 -0.41 -18.90
CA TYR A 187 -0.98 -0.60 -18.47
C TYR A 187 -1.52 0.65 -17.76
N TYR A 188 -2.64 1.17 -18.25
CA TYR A 188 -3.26 2.40 -17.75
C TYR A 188 -4.70 2.11 -17.30
N PRO A 189 -4.90 1.63 -16.05
CA PRO A 189 -6.23 1.44 -15.50
C PRO A 189 -6.92 2.80 -15.33
N GLN A 190 -8.22 2.85 -15.64
CA GLN A 190 -9.06 3.99 -15.24
C GLN A 190 -9.43 3.87 -13.76
N GLU A 191 -9.65 4.99 -13.08
CA GLU A 191 -10.07 5.02 -11.67
C GLU A 191 -11.38 4.26 -11.42
N THR A 192 -12.26 4.25 -12.40
CA THR A 192 -13.53 3.53 -12.33
C THR A 192 -13.65 2.53 -13.48
N SER A 193 -14.28 1.40 -13.20
CA SER A 193 -14.61 0.37 -14.17
C SER A 193 -16.04 -0.09 -13.90
N LYS A 194 -16.91 -0.01 -14.92
CA LYS A 194 -18.34 -0.38 -14.81
C LYS A 194 -19.10 0.34 -13.68
N GLY A 195 -18.74 1.59 -13.39
CA GLY A 195 -19.39 2.41 -12.35
C GLY A 195 -18.86 2.20 -10.93
N GLU A 196 -17.88 1.32 -10.75
CA GLU A 196 -17.26 0.97 -9.47
C GLU A 196 -15.78 1.39 -9.45
N PRO A 197 -15.15 1.60 -8.28
CA PRO A 197 -13.71 1.76 -8.18
C PRO A 197 -13.00 0.58 -8.84
N ASN A 198 -12.08 0.87 -9.74
CA ASN A 198 -11.28 -0.14 -10.41
C ASN A 198 -10.26 -0.71 -9.42
N PRO A 199 -10.25 -2.02 -9.14
CA PRO A 199 -9.27 -2.61 -8.22
C PRO A 199 -7.83 -2.38 -8.68
N ASP A 200 -7.59 -2.27 -9.99
CA ASP A 200 -6.24 -2.16 -10.53
C ASP A 200 -5.72 -0.71 -10.56
N ALA A 201 -6.59 0.28 -10.35
CA ALA A 201 -6.19 1.68 -10.26
C ALA A 201 -5.24 1.92 -9.07
N PRO A 202 -4.19 2.74 -9.22
CA PRO A 202 -3.29 3.09 -8.13
C PRO A 202 -4.02 3.56 -6.87
N LEU A 203 -3.64 3.04 -5.71
CA LEU A 203 -4.14 3.48 -4.40
C LEU A 203 -3.00 4.12 -3.63
N PHE A 204 -3.19 5.37 -3.20
CA PHE A 204 -2.22 6.11 -2.39
C PHE A 204 -2.85 6.56 -1.07
N GLU A 205 -2.31 6.07 0.05
CA GLU A 205 -2.79 6.31 1.40
C GLU A 205 -1.63 6.78 2.31
N PHE A 206 -0.89 7.80 1.85
CA PHE A 206 0.27 8.34 2.58
C PHE A 206 -0.10 9.09 3.87
N ASP A 207 -1.33 9.59 3.97
CA ASP A 207 -1.82 10.39 5.10
C ASP A 207 -2.40 9.56 6.24
N LYS A 208 -2.49 8.24 6.08
CA LYS A 208 -3.01 7.32 7.09
C LYS A 208 -1.96 7.00 8.15
N ALA A 209 -2.42 6.53 9.31
CA ALA A 209 -1.56 6.11 10.42
C ALA A 209 -0.53 5.05 10.01
N ASN A 210 -0.91 4.17 9.06
CA ASN A 210 -0.02 3.22 8.41
C ASN A 210 0.08 3.59 6.91
N PRO A 211 1.04 4.44 6.51
CA PRO A 211 1.18 4.85 5.13
C PRO A 211 1.35 3.65 4.20
N TYR A 212 0.57 3.65 3.12
CA TYR A 212 0.50 2.54 2.19
C TYR A 212 0.23 3.04 0.78
N PHE A 213 0.72 2.32 -0.22
CA PHE A 213 0.23 2.45 -1.57
C PHE A 213 0.40 1.15 -2.36
N ASP A 214 -0.44 0.95 -3.36
CA ASP A 214 -0.25 -0.10 -4.36
C ASP A 214 -0.48 0.39 -5.78
N ILE A 215 0.20 -0.27 -6.71
CA ILE A 215 0.05 -0.08 -8.15
C ILE A 215 -0.02 -1.45 -8.82
N THR A 216 -0.75 -1.51 -9.94
CA THR A 216 -0.88 -2.73 -10.74
C THR A 216 -0.12 -2.55 -12.04
N SER A 217 0.79 -3.47 -12.33
CA SER A 217 1.49 -3.52 -13.63
C SER A 217 1.13 -4.80 -14.37
N LYS A 218 1.30 -4.79 -15.70
CA LYS A 218 1.12 -5.98 -16.52
C LYS A 218 2.43 -6.44 -17.14
N ILE A 219 2.54 -7.75 -17.29
CA ILE A 219 3.64 -8.39 -18.02
C ILE A 219 3.08 -9.38 -19.04
N PHE A 220 3.80 -9.57 -20.14
CA PHE A 220 3.69 -10.78 -20.94
C PHE A 220 4.79 -11.74 -20.51
N ALA A 221 4.43 -12.98 -20.20
CA ALA A 221 5.39 -14.05 -19.96
C ALA A 221 5.01 -15.31 -20.72
N LYS A 222 6.05 -15.97 -21.23
CA LYS A 222 5.98 -17.23 -21.96
C LYS A 222 6.74 -18.30 -21.21
N ALA A 223 6.18 -19.51 -21.18
CA ALA A 223 6.81 -20.67 -20.56
C ALA A 223 8.23 -20.95 -21.09
N GLY A 224 9.09 -21.42 -20.18
CA GLY A 224 10.40 -22.00 -20.45
C GLY A 224 10.35 -23.11 -21.51
N THR A 225 11.52 -23.46 -22.06
CA THR A 225 11.69 -24.66 -22.90
C THR A 225 12.79 -25.53 -22.32
N VAL A 226 12.67 -26.84 -22.50
CA VAL A 226 13.66 -27.83 -22.08
C VAL A 226 13.92 -28.81 -23.21
N GLU A 227 15.17 -29.25 -23.36
CA GLU A 227 15.54 -30.28 -24.32
C GLU A 227 15.09 -31.65 -23.81
N TYR A 228 14.26 -32.33 -24.58
CA TYR A 228 13.82 -33.69 -24.29
C TYR A 228 14.27 -34.64 -25.39
N ALA A 229 15.00 -35.70 -25.00
CA ALA A 229 15.81 -36.52 -25.90
C ALA A 229 15.10 -37.05 -27.16
N SER A 230 13.77 -37.25 -27.12
CA SER A 230 12.99 -37.77 -28.26
C SER A 230 12.17 -36.71 -29.01
N TYR A 231 12.03 -35.50 -28.47
CA TYR A 231 11.14 -34.45 -29.00
C TYR A 231 11.86 -33.14 -29.31
N GLY A 232 13.14 -33.00 -28.95
CA GLY A 232 13.87 -31.74 -29.07
C GLY A 232 13.47 -30.75 -27.96
N GLN A 233 13.53 -29.45 -28.24
CA GLN A 233 13.03 -28.43 -27.30
C GLN A 233 11.51 -28.46 -27.21
N ILE A 234 11.00 -28.74 -26.01
CA ILE A 234 9.57 -28.70 -25.68
C ILE A 234 9.31 -27.65 -24.60
N PRO A 235 8.12 -27.02 -24.57
CA PRO A 235 7.72 -26.15 -23.47
C PRO A 235 7.71 -26.89 -22.12
N VAL A 236 8.20 -26.24 -21.05
CA VAL A 236 8.22 -26.84 -19.70
C VAL A 236 6.82 -27.16 -19.20
N CYS A 237 5.83 -26.32 -19.50
CA CYS A 237 4.43 -26.54 -19.14
C CYS A 237 3.86 -27.87 -19.68
N TRP A 238 4.39 -28.45 -20.78
CA TRP A 238 3.97 -29.78 -21.23
C TRP A 238 4.34 -30.92 -20.27
N LEU A 239 5.27 -30.68 -19.34
CA LEU A 239 5.79 -31.70 -18.44
C LEU A 239 5.06 -31.74 -17.08
N ILE A 240 4.11 -30.84 -16.83
CA ILE A 240 3.49 -30.65 -15.51
C ILE A 240 1.96 -30.87 -15.55
N GLY A 241 1.45 -31.99 -16.08
CA GLY A 241 0.03 -32.35 -15.92
C GLY A 241 -0.97 -31.32 -16.46
N GLU A 242 -0.60 -30.63 -17.53
CA GLU A 242 -1.26 -29.43 -18.06
C GLU A 242 -1.82 -29.66 -19.47
N GLU A 243 -2.54 -30.77 -19.69
CA GLU A 243 -3.04 -31.09 -21.04
C GLU A 243 -4.03 -30.05 -21.58
N THR A 244 -4.54 -29.16 -20.73
CA THR A 244 -5.50 -28.09 -21.05
C THR A 244 -4.91 -26.67 -21.02
N SER A 245 -3.60 -26.52 -20.79
CA SER A 245 -3.02 -25.19 -20.56
C SER A 245 -2.32 -24.60 -21.79
N GLU A 246 -2.34 -23.28 -21.87
CA GLU A 246 -1.65 -22.49 -22.86
C GLU A 246 -0.17 -22.29 -22.47
N CYS A 247 0.71 -22.85 -23.29
CA CYS A 247 2.16 -22.65 -23.20
C CYS A 247 2.67 -21.41 -23.96
N GLY A 248 1.75 -20.60 -24.48
CA GLY A 248 2.04 -19.37 -25.21
C GLY A 248 2.46 -18.22 -24.30
N ALA A 249 2.62 -17.03 -24.89
CA ALA A 249 2.72 -15.81 -24.10
C ALA A 249 1.32 -15.43 -23.62
N GLY A 250 1.14 -15.28 -22.30
CA GLY A 250 -0.08 -14.75 -21.71
C GLY A 250 0.19 -13.45 -20.96
N GLU A 251 -0.89 -12.74 -20.65
CA GLU A 251 -0.88 -11.49 -19.89
C GLU A 251 -1.13 -11.73 -18.41
N TYR A 252 -0.29 -11.18 -17.53
CA TYR A 252 -0.46 -11.29 -16.08
C TYR A 252 -0.53 -9.90 -15.46
N ALA A 253 -1.49 -9.71 -14.56
CA ALA A 253 -1.53 -8.52 -13.71
C ALA A 253 -0.82 -8.82 -12.39
N ILE A 254 0.09 -7.92 -12.01
CA ILE A 254 0.87 -8.00 -10.78
C ILE A 254 0.59 -6.74 -9.96
N ARG A 255 0.08 -6.92 -8.75
CA ARG A 255 -0.02 -5.86 -7.75
C ARG A 255 1.31 -5.74 -7.00
N HIS A 256 1.81 -4.51 -6.94
CA HIS A 256 2.99 -4.10 -6.22
C HIS A 256 2.54 -3.32 -4.99
N SER A 257 2.67 -3.93 -3.81
CA SER A 257 2.16 -3.37 -2.57
C SER A 257 3.29 -2.86 -1.69
N PHE A 258 3.14 -1.64 -1.18
CA PHE A 258 4.14 -0.93 -0.39
C PHE A 258 3.52 -0.46 0.92
N ALA A 259 4.06 -0.89 2.06
CA ALA A 259 3.63 -0.43 3.38
C ALA A 259 4.81 0.14 4.15
N LYS A 260 4.67 1.34 4.71
CA LYS A 260 5.75 1.95 5.50
C LYS A 260 6.02 1.11 6.74
N ILE A 261 7.28 0.87 7.05
CA ILE A 261 7.64 0.10 8.26
C ILE A 261 7.42 0.99 9.47
N ASP A 262 6.58 0.55 10.40
CA ASP A 262 6.41 1.21 11.69
C ASP A 262 7.72 1.13 12.49
N PRO A 263 8.35 2.27 12.85
CA PRO A 263 9.59 2.27 13.64
C PRO A 263 9.38 1.69 15.05
N ASN A 264 8.14 1.64 15.54
CA ASN A 264 7.78 1.06 16.84
C ASN A 264 7.33 -0.40 16.74
N HIS A 265 7.52 -1.04 15.59
CA HIS A 265 7.15 -2.43 15.38
C HIS A 265 7.85 -3.36 16.39
N GLN A 266 7.07 -4.06 17.21
CA GLN A 266 7.59 -4.84 18.34
C GLN A 266 7.80 -6.34 18.07
N TYR A 267 7.38 -6.88 16.92
CA TYR A 267 7.41 -8.33 16.71
C TYR A 267 8.81 -8.91 16.89
N VAL A 268 8.92 -9.95 17.71
CA VAL A 268 10.18 -10.66 17.94
C VAL A 268 10.14 -11.97 17.17
N PRO A 269 11.05 -12.20 16.19
CA PRO A 269 11.09 -13.47 15.46
C PRO A 269 11.55 -14.60 16.38
N ARG A 270 11.09 -15.84 16.14
CA ARG A 270 11.50 -17.03 16.91
C ARG A 270 12.56 -17.82 16.14
N PRO A 271 13.84 -17.82 16.58
CA PRO A 271 14.87 -18.65 15.98
C PRO A 271 14.51 -20.13 16.12
N TYR A 272 14.88 -20.94 15.14
CA TYR A 272 14.62 -22.36 15.15
C TYR A 272 15.82 -23.16 14.64
N LYS A 273 16.23 -24.15 15.43
CA LYS A 273 17.42 -24.98 15.20
C LYS A 273 17.11 -26.46 14.95
N GLY A 274 15.85 -26.82 14.69
CA GLY A 274 15.46 -28.18 14.29
C GLY A 274 15.05 -29.13 15.42
N GLY A 275 15.74 -29.10 16.57
CA GLY A 275 15.57 -30.11 17.63
C GLY A 275 14.21 -30.17 18.34
N GLU A 276 13.29 -29.23 18.08
CA GLU A 276 11.93 -29.24 18.65
C GLU A 276 10.97 -30.17 17.88
N THR A 277 11.37 -30.69 16.71
CA THR A 277 10.51 -31.52 15.85
C THR A 277 11.28 -32.69 15.25
N ASP A 278 10.94 -33.92 15.66
CA ASP A 278 11.60 -35.14 15.16
C ASP A 278 11.01 -35.65 13.82
N MET A 279 9.78 -35.24 13.45
CA MET A 279 9.05 -35.79 12.30
C MET A 279 8.51 -34.72 11.35
N PHE A 280 7.71 -33.78 11.87
CA PHE A 280 7.11 -32.70 11.08
C PHE A 280 7.69 -31.36 11.51
N GLY A 281 8.50 -30.74 10.64
CA GLY A 281 9.09 -29.44 10.89
C GLY A 281 8.11 -28.28 10.73
N TYR A 282 8.57 -27.09 11.06
CA TYR A 282 7.86 -25.86 10.76
C TYR A 282 8.25 -25.32 9.38
N PHE A 283 7.37 -24.53 8.78
CA PHE A 283 7.79 -23.61 7.73
C PHE A 283 8.75 -22.58 8.32
N THR A 284 9.84 -22.30 7.60
CA THR A 284 10.86 -21.37 8.06
C THR A 284 11.20 -20.34 7.01
N SER A 285 11.56 -19.14 7.49
CA SER A 285 12.26 -18.14 6.71
C SER A 285 13.74 -18.22 7.07
N ASP A 286 14.56 -18.57 6.08
CA ASP A 286 15.99 -18.80 6.24
C ASP A 286 16.77 -17.63 5.61
N ARG A 287 17.88 -17.24 6.25
CA ARG A 287 18.89 -16.35 5.67
C ARG A 287 20.22 -17.07 5.64
N MET A 288 20.78 -17.17 4.44
CA MET A 288 22.14 -17.66 4.27
C MET A 288 23.13 -16.61 4.82
N VAL A 289 24.15 -17.08 5.52
CA VAL A 289 25.19 -16.24 6.12
C VAL A 289 26.53 -16.61 5.49
N TYR A 290 27.22 -15.60 4.98
CA TYR A 290 28.60 -15.72 4.52
C TYR A 290 29.55 -15.54 5.70
N ASP A 291 30.52 -16.45 5.80
CA ASP A 291 31.65 -16.35 6.71
C ASP A 291 32.94 -16.36 5.89
N ALA A 292 33.86 -15.42 6.15
CA ALA A 292 35.07 -15.26 5.35
C ALA A 292 36.03 -16.47 5.41
N LYS A 293 35.95 -17.31 6.45
CA LYS A 293 36.81 -18.50 6.60
C LYS A 293 36.13 -19.77 6.08
N LEU A 294 34.82 -19.89 6.28
CA LEU A 294 34.06 -21.11 6.02
C LEU A 294 33.20 -21.05 4.76
N GLY A 295 33.05 -19.86 4.17
CA GLY A 295 32.10 -19.59 3.10
C GLY A 295 30.65 -19.70 3.58
N ILE A 296 29.74 -20.03 2.66
CA ILE A 296 28.33 -20.24 2.97
C ILE A 296 28.12 -21.68 3.41
N LYS A 297 27.63 -21.87 4.63
CA LYS A 297 27.36 -23.20 5.23
C LYS A 297 25.95 -23.28 5.76
N GLN A 298 25.32 -24.44 5.60
CA GLN A 298 23.98 -24.71 6.12
C GLN A 298 23.90 -24.58 7.64
N GLN A 299 25.00 -24.85 8.35
CA GLN A 299 25.08 -24.73 9.80
C GLN A 299 25.07 -23.27 10.30
N ASN A 300 25.48 -22.33 9.44
CA ASN A 300 25.61 -20.91 9.77
C ASN A 300 24.36 -20.10 9.40
N LYS A 301 23.38 -20.72 8.74
CA LYS A 301 22.17 -20.00 8.33
C LYS A 301 21.35 -19.57 9.54
N GLU A 302 20.79 -18.38 9.45
CA GLU A 302 19.79 -17.90 10.40
C GLU A 302 18.43 -18.40 9.97
N ARG A 303 17.69 -19.00 10.89
CA ARG A 303 16.43 -19.68 10.60
C ARG A 303 15.37 -19.26 11.60
N TYR A 304 14.22 -18.83 11.09
CA TYR A 304 13.11 -18.31 11.88
C TYR A 304 11.82 -19.05 11.55
N LEU A 305 11.00 -19.30 12.56
CA LEU A 305 9.68 -19.91 12.38
C LEU A 305 8.72 -18.95 11.68
N ASN A 306 8.03 -19.46 10.65
CA ASN A 306 6.87 -18.77 10.08
C ASN A 306 5.68 -19.01 11.01
N ARG A 307 5.12 -17.91 11.54
CA ARG A 307 3.98 -17.95 12.47
C ARG A 307 3.14 -16.70 12.32
N HIS A 308 1.84 -16.83 12.59
CA HIS A 308 0.98 -15.66 12.71
C HIS A 308 1.39 -14.84 13.94
N ASN A 309 1.56 -13.54 13.76
CA ASN A 309 1.77 -12.64 14.89
C ASN A 309 0.41 -12.38 15.56
N ILE A 310 0.13 -13.12 16.62
CA ILE A 310 -1.14 -13.07 17.38
C ILE A 310 -1.06 -12.20 18.63
N TRP A 311 -0.03 -11.35 18.76
CA TRP A 311 0.17 -10.47 19.90
C TRP A 311 0.36 -9.03 19.44
N GLN A 312 -0.31 -8.09 20.11
CA GLN A 312 -0.18 -6.65 19.81
C GLN A 312 1.13 -6.09 20.39
N ASN A 313 1.46 -6.48 21.61
CA ASN A 313 2.67 -6.08 22.32
C ASN A 313 3.58 -7.27 22.58
N TRP A 314 4.88 -7.03 22.40
CA TRP A 314 5.92 -8.04 22.62
C TRP A 314 6.90 -7.62 23.71
N THR A 315 7.16 -6.33 23.82
CA THR A 315 8.17 -5.77 24.73
C THR A 315 7.58 -4.66 25.59
N ASN A 316 8.06 -4.57 26.83
CA ASN A 316 7.87 -3.42 27.69
C ASN A 316 8.63 -2.19 27.14
N PRO A 317 8.36 -0.97 27.63
CA PRO A 317 9.10 0.23 27.22
C PRO A 317 10.62 0.16 27.46
N ASP A 318 11.07 -0.70 28.37
CA ASP A 318 12.49 -0.96 28.63
C ASP A 318 13.13 -2.02 27.70
N GLY A 319 12.35 -2.56 26.74
CA GLY A 319 12.79 -3.57 25.78
C GLY A 319 12.70 -5.01 26.28
N THR A 320 12.32 -5.26 27.54
CA THR A 320 12.17 -6.62 28.06
C THR A 320 10.94 -7.32 27.47
N LEU A 321 11.04 -8.63 27.22
CA LEU A 321 9.93 -9.42 26.67
C LEU A 321 8.80 -9.58 27.67
N ILE A 322 7.57 -9.29 27.23
CA ILE A 322 6.36 -9.53 28.01
C ILE A 322 6.05 -11.05 27.98
N PRO A 323 5.77 -11.70 29.13
CA PRO A 323 5.30 -13.08 29.16
C PRO A 323 4.01 -13.26 28.34
N GLU A 324 3.86 -14.36 27.62
CA GLU A 324 2.70 -14.59 26.73
C GLU A 324 1.35 -14.54 27.46
N ALA A 325 1.30 -15.01 28.71
CA ALA A 325 0.14 -14.88 29.59
C ALA A 325 -0.35 -13.44 29.81
N GLN A 326 0.52 -12.45 29.60
CA GLN A 326 0.27 -11.03 29.84
C GLN A 326 0.22 -10.19 28.55
N ARG A 327 0.48 -10.79 27.39
CA ARG A 327 0.41 -10.09 26.10
C ARG A 327 -1.04 -9.84 25.71
N LEU A 328 -1.28 -8.71 25.06
CA LEU A 328 -2.56 -8.37 24.47
C LEU A 328 -2.75 -9.17 23.17
N PRO A 329 -3.78 -10.03 23.07
CA PRO A 329 -4.02 -10.81 21.87
C PRO A 329 -4.38 -9.93 20.67
N ARG A 330 -3.93 -10.35 19.51
CA ARG A 330 -4.20 -9.75 18.21
C ARG A 330 -4.93 -10.77 17.34
N PRO A 331 -6.26 -10.68 17.23
CA PRO A 331 -7.03 -11.56 16.35
C PRO A 331 -6.58 -11.42 14.90
N ILE A 332 -6.64 -12.52 14.16
CA ILE A 332 -6.41 -12.56 12.72
C ILE A 332 -7.72 -12.20 12.03
N THR A 333 -7.73 -11.08 11.33
CA THR A 333 -8.86 -10.68 10.49
C THR A 333 -8.63 -11.22 9.08
N TYR A 334 -9.56 -12.01 8.56
CA TYR A 334 -9.49 -12.58 7.22
C TYR A 334 -10.65 -12.08 6.37
N HIS A 335 -10.33 -11.42 5.25
CA HIS A 335 -11.33 -10.93 4.30
C HIS A 335 -11.53 -11.92 3.18
N VAL A 336 -12.79 -12.15 2.81
CA VAL A 336 -13.08 -12.82 1.53
C VAL A 336 -12.78 -11.89 0.37
N ASN A 337 -12.52 -12.47 -0.81
CA ASN A 337 -12.38 -11.69 -2.04
C ASN A 337 -13.70 -10.99 -2.41
N ARG A 338 -13.60 -9.89 -3.16
CA ARG A 338 -14.78 -9.15 -3.66
C ARG A 338 -15.77 -10.05 -4.43
N ASP A 339 -15.24 -10.99 -5.19
CA ASP A 339 -16.02 -11.93 -6.03
C ASP A 339 -16.20 -13.29 -5.35
N PHE A 340 -16.08 -13.37 -4.02
CA PHE A 340 -16.24 -14.63 -3.30
C PHE A 340 -17.68 -15.17 -3.44
N PRO A 341 -17.88 -16.44 -3.83
CA PRO A 341 -19.22 -16.97 -4.05
C PRO A 341 -20.05 -17.06 -2.77
N ASP A 342 -21.28 -16.53 -2.81
CA ASP A 342 -22.20 -16.49 -1.67
C ASP A 342 -22.55 -17.90 -1.14
N ASP A 343 -22.61 -18.90 -2.02
CA ASP A 343 -22.91 -20.30 -1.68
C ASP A 343 -21.76 -20.98 -0.90
N LEU A 344 -20.55 -20.43 -0.96
CA LEU A 344 -19.39 -20.90 -0.20
C LEU A 344 -19.25 -20.22 1.17
N LEU A 345 -19.99 -19.15 1.46
CA LEU A 345 -19.93 -18.46 2.76
C LEU A 345 -20.22 -19.39 3.96
N PRO A 346 -21.19 -20.33 3.91
CA PRO A 346 -21.39 -21.28 5.01
C PRO A 346 -20.15 -22.16 5.27
N VAL A 347 -19.42 -22.52 4.21
CA VAL A 347 -18.17 -23.29 4.33
C VAL A 347 -17.06 -22.41 4.92
N ALA A 348 -16.92 -21.17 4.45
CA ALA A 348 -15.95 -20.20 4.97
C ALA A 348 -16.14 -19.97 6.47
N ARG A 349 -17.39 -19.79 6.95
CA ARG A 349 -17.72 -19.69 8.38
C ARG A 349 -17.25 -20.89 9.18
N LYS A 350 -17.49 -22.09 8.65
CA LYS A 350 -17.09 -23.34 9.32
C LYS A 350 -15.57 -23.43 9.45
N VAL A 351 -14.83 -23.10 8.39
CA VAL A 351 -13.36 -23.07 8.39
C VAL A 351 -12.84 -22.00 9.36
N ALA A 352 -13.41 -20.80 9.34
CA ALA A 352 -13.06 -19.73 10.26
C ALA A 352 -13.30 -20.12 11.73
N ALA A 353 -14.40 -20.81 12.04
CA ALA A 353 -14.66 -21.30 13.39
C ALA A 353 -13.63 -22.36 13.84
N GLN A 354 -13.17 -23.23 12.94
CA GLN A 354 -12.11 -24.21 13.23
C GLN A 354 -10.77 -23.53 13.52
N TRP A 355 -10.37 -22.56 12.68
CA TRP A 355 -9.17 -21.76 12.91
C TRP A 355 -9.25 -20.96 14.20
N ASN A 356 -10.39 -20.30 14.44
CA ASN A 356 -10.64 -19.56 15.67
C ASN A 356 -10.43 -20.44 16.91
N LYS A 357 -10.98 -21.67 16.89
CA LYS A 357 -10.76 -22.63 17.98
C LYS A 357 -9.27 -22.91 18.19
N VAL A 358 -8.52 -23.22 17.14
CA VAL A 358 -7.07 -23.53 17.24
C VAL A 358 -6.29 -22.36 17.83
N PHE A 359 -6.54 -21.12 17.37
CA PHE A 359 -5.84 -19.95 17.90
C PHE A 359 -6.26 -19.60 19.33
N LYS A 360 -7.53 -19.82 19.70
CA LYS A 360 -7.99 -19.65 21.09
C LYS A 360 -7.31 -20.65 22.02
N ASP A 361 -7.27 -21.93 21.62
CA ASP A 361 -6.59 -22.97 22.40
C ASP A 361 -5.10 -22.63 22.56
N ALA A 362 -4.44 -22.12 21.51
CA ALA A 362 -3.04 -21.69 21.54
C ALA A 362 -2.79 -20.53 22.52
N VAL A 363 -3.65 -19.49 22.52
CA VAL A 363 -3.58 -18.37 23.47
C VAL A 363 -3.85 -18.83 24.91
N GLN A 364 -4.85 -19.69 25.11
CA GLN A 364 -5.18 -20.22 26.43
C GLN A 364 -4.07 -21.11 27.00
N ALA A 365 -3.38 -21.89 26.15
CA ALA A 365 -2.26 -22.73 26.55
C ALA A 365 -1.08 -21.92 27.11
N THR A 366 -0.98 -20.62 26.81
CA THR A 366 0.03 -19.74 27.41
C THR A 366 -0.36 -19.21 28.79
N GLY A 367 -1.54 -19.59 29.31
CA GLY A 367 -2.12 -19.05 30.55
C GLY A 367 -2.74 -17.66 30.39
N ASN A 368 -2.95 -17.19 29.16
CA ASN A 368 -3.58 -15.89 28.90
C ASN A 368 -5.10 -15.95 29.20
N PRO A 369 -5.69 -14.97 29.90
CA PRO A 369 -7.10 -15.00 30.29
C PRO A 369 -8.08 -14.62 29.17
N PHE A 370 -7.61 -14.35 27.95
CA PHE A 370 -8.46 -13.91 26.84
C PHE A 370 -9.47 -14.99 26.40
N THR A 371 -10.72 -14.57 26.24
CA THR A 371 -11.85 -15.45 25.87
C THR A 371 -12.50 -15.08 24.53
N GLY A 372 -12.10 -13.95 23.94
CA GLY A 372 -12.59 -13.48 22.65
C GLY A 372 -12.15 -14.35 21.49
N ASP A 373 -12.58 -13.98 20.29
CA ASP A 373 -12.19 -14.69 19.08
C ASP A 373 -10.83 -14.22 18.58
N MET A 374 -10.03 -15.18 18.13
CA MET A 374 -8.67 -14.99 17.60
C MET A 374 -8.60 -15.12 16.08
N PHE A 375 -9.69 -15.52 15.44
CA PHE A 375 -9.83 -15.52 13.99
C PHE A 375 -11.22 -14.97 13.63
N VAL A 376 -11.25 -13.85 12.90
CA VAL A 376 -12.45 -13.14 12.51
C VAL A 376 -12.58 -13.19 11.00
N LEU A 377 -13.68 -13.76 10.51
CA LEU A 377 -14.04 -13.78 9.10
C LEU A 377 -14.82 -12.50 8.75
N CYS A 378 -14.33 -11.76 7.78
CA CYS A 378 -15.03 -10.65 7.15
C CYS A 378 -15.67 -11.16 5.86
N GLU A 379 -16.95 -11.51 5.96
CA GLU A 379 -17.71 -12.17 4.91
C GLU A 379 -18.13 -11.24 3.77
N ASN A 380 -18.04 -9.93 3.98
CA ASN A 380 -18.37 -8.93 2.97
C ASN A 380 -17.10 -8.17 2.57
N ASN A 381 -16.91 -8.02 1.26
CA ASN A 381 -15.90 -7.18 0.66
C ASN A 381 -16.51 -6.47 -0.57
N PRO A 382 -16.92 -5.19 -0.48
CA PRO A 382 -16.65 -4.25 0.61
C PRO A 382 -17.37 -4.58 1.93
N VAL A 383 -16.78 -4.13 3.03
CA VAL A 383 -17.30 -4.25 4.40
C VAL A 383 -18.64 -3.51 4.52
N ARG A 384 -19.62 -4.13 5.17
CA ARG A 384 -20.97 -3.59 5.37
C ARG A 384 -21.19 -3.07 6.79
N GLU A 385 -22.21 -2.25 6.98
CA GLU A 385 -22.66 -1.90 8.33
C GLU A 385 -23.09 -3.16 9.09
N GLY A 386 -22.59 -3.32 10.31
CA GLY A 386 -22.85 -4.50 11.16
C GLY A 386 -21.80 -5.60 11.07
N ASP A 387 -20.85 -5.52 10.13
CA ASP A 387 -19.68 -6.40 10.14
C ASP A 387 -18.81 -6.17 11.38
N PRO A 388 -18.00 -7.16 11.80
CA PRO A 388 -17.07 -7.00 12.90
C PRO A 388 -16.19 -5.76 12.72
N ALA A 389 -16.02 -4.95 13.77
CA ALA A 389 -15.22 -3.72 13.70
C ALA A 389 -13.77 -3.97 13.25
N SER A 390 -13.24 -5.18 13.48
CA SER A 390 -11.92 -5.60 13.03
C SER A 390 -11.79 -5.73 11.51
N CYS A 391 -12.90 -5.80 10.78
CA CYS A 391 -12.95 -5.75 9.32
C CYS A 391 -12.70 -4.34 8.76
N GLY A 392 -12.76 -3.30 9.59
CA GLY A 392 -12.68 -1.91 9.17
C GLY A 392 -14.06 -1.24 9.06
N GLY A 393 -14.08 0.00 8.59
CA GLY A 393 -15.31 0.77 8.43
C GLY A 393 -16.14 0.31 7.23
N ALA A 394 -17.44 0.60 7.24
CA ALA A 394 -18.31 0.33 6.09
C ALA A 394 -17.73 0.98 4.81
N GLY A 395 -17.71 0.23 3.71
CA GLY A 395 -17.10 0.62 2.44
C GLY A 395 -15.61 0.28 2.31
N THR A 396 -14.93 -0.18 3.38
CA THR A 396 -13.55 -0.69 3.28
C THR A 396 -13.55 -1.90 2.35
N SER A 397 -12.66 -1.90 1.35
CA SER A 397 -12.63 -2.93 0.31
C SER A 397 -11.19 -3.43 0.11
N PRO A 398 -10.72 -4.36 0.96
CA PRO A 398 -9.38 -4.93 0.83
C PRO A 398 -9.17 -5.54 -0.54
N ARG A 399 -8.04 -5.20 -1.16
CA ARG A 399 -7.66 -5.65 -2.50
C ARG A 399 -6.77 -6.89 -2.40
N LEU A 400 -6.93 -7.84 -3.32
CA LEU A 400 -6.07 -9.02 -3.38
C LEU A 400 -4.58 -8.61 -3.49
N GLY A 401 -3.73 -9.09 -2.59
CA GLY A 401 -2.31 -8.72 -2.58
C GLY A 401 -1.99 -7.40 -1.87
N ASP A 402 -2.96 -6.71 -1.26
CA ASP A 402 -2.68 -5.69 -0.25
C ASP A 402 -2.09 -6.36 1.00
N ILE A 403 -0.81 -6.08 1.25
CA ILE A 403 -0.01 -6.73 2.31
C ILE A 403 -0.48 -6.41 3.73
N ARG A 404 -1.39 -5.45 3.90
CA ARG A 404 -1.98 -5.15 5.21
C ARG A 404 -3.05 -6.15 5.61
N TYR A 405 -3.62 -6.87 4.63
CA TYR A 405 -4.70 -7.85 4.80
C TYR A 405 -4.26 -9.27 4.42
N SER A 406 -2.97 -9.49 4.19
CA SER A 406 -2.38 -10.77 3.74
C SER A 406 -1.90 -11.65 4.90
#